data_AF-A0A968BUY9-F1
#
_entry.id   AF-A0A968BUY9-F1
#
_cell.length_a   1.000
_cell.length_b   1.000
_cell.length_c   1.000
_cell.angle_alpha   90.00
_cell.angle_beta   90.00
_cell.angle_gamma   90.00
#
_symmetry.space_group_name_H-M   'P 1'
#
loop_
_entity.id
_entity.type
_entity.pdbx_description
1 polymer ?
#
loop_
_entity_poly.entity_id
_entity_poly.type
_entity_poly.pdbx_seq_one_letter_code
_entity_poly.pdbx_strand_id
1 'polypeptide(L)'
;VIWLEFQDCTGDTESFLRAQSPGVDELLLDLLSLDYHETIMAPAGEMTERSLSDTMTRFPGQYICVVEGSIPTAASGIHCMIRGRTALSIAQEVCRNAAATIA
;
A
#
# COMPACT_ATOMS: atom_id res chain seq x y z
N VAL A 1 -0.50 8.01 3.53
CA VAL A 1 -1.02 6.62 3.64
C VAL A 1 -0.31 5.78 2.61
N ILE A 2 0.11 4.58 2.98
CA ILE A 2 0.70 3.59 2.06
C ILE A 2 -0.25 2.40 2.00
N TRP A 3 -0.77 2.08 0.81
CA TRP A 3 -1.64 0.93 0.56
C TRP A 3 -0.88 -0.10 -0.29
N LEU A 4 -0.59 -1.26 0.29
CA LEU A 4 0.15 -2.34 -0.34
C LEU A 4 -0.81 -3.40 -0.88
N GLU A 5 -0.59 -3.81 -2.12
CA GLU A 5 -1.33 -4.89 -2.78
C GLU A 5 -0.45 -6.15 -2.82
N PHE A 6 -0.92 -7.29 -2.30
CA PHE A 6 -0.16 -8.55 -2.34
C PHE A 6 -0.89 -9.66 -3.12
N GLN A 7 -1.30 -10.74 -2.45
CA GLN A 7 -2.19 -11.73 -3.09
C GLN A 7 -3.63 -11.28 -2.89
N ASP A 8 -3.98 -10.20 -3.56
CA ASP A 8 -5.29 -9.58 -3.55
C ASP A 8 -6.14 -10.01 -4.75
N CYS A 9 -7.38 -9.55 -4.75
CA CYS A 9 -8.27 -9.57 -5.92
C CYS A 9 -8.73 -8.15 -6.31
N THR A 10 -8.14 -7.14 -5.68
CA THR A 10 -8.43 -5.71 -5.82
C THR A 10 -9.85 -5.33 -5.38
N GLY A 11 -10.52 -6.24 -4.67
CA GLY A 11 -11.90 -6.07 -4.22
C GLY A 11 -12.04 -5.03 -3.11
N ASP A 12 -11.03 -4.88 -2.24
CA ASP A 12 -11.07 -3.91 -1.15
C ASP A 12 -10.84 -2.50 -1.72
N THR A 13 -9.94 -2.37 -2.68
CA THR A 13 -9.79 -1.16 -3.52
C THR A 13 -11.07 -0.80 -4.26
N GLU A 14 -11.71 -1.75 -4.94
CA GLU A 14 -12.99 -1.52 -5.63
C GLU A 14 -14.10 -1.08 -4.66
N SER A 15 -14.11 -1.62 -3.43
CA SER A 15 -15.02 -1.17 -2.38
C SER A 15 -14.71 0.26 -1.93
N PHE A 16 -13.43 0.61 -1.77
CA PHE A 16 -12.98 1.97 -1.44
C PHE A 16 -13.43 3.00 -2.50
N LEU A 17 -13.34 2.65 -3.79
CA LEU A 17 -13.83 3.51 -4.89
C LEU A 17 -15.35 3.74 -4.87
N ARG A 18 -16.12 2.91 -4.15
CA ARG A 18 -17.58 2.99 -4.04
C ARG A 18 -18.06 3.66 -2.76
N ALA A 19 -17.16 4.17 -1.93
CA ALA A 19 -17.50 4.91 -0.72
C ALA A 19 -18.35 6.16 -1.05
N GLN A 20 -19.34 6.48 -0.20
CA GLN A 20 -20.27 7.61 -0.41
C GLN A 20 -20.32 8.62 0.73
N SER A 21 -19.73 8.33 1.90
CA SER A 21 -19.81 9.20 3.08
C SER A 21 -18.63 8.94 4.03
N PRO A 22 -17.46 9.56 3.81
CA PRO A 22 -17.11 10.45 2.68
C PRO A 22 -16.96 9.70 1.34
N GLY A 23 -17.05 10.44 0.23
CA GLY A 23 -16.77 9.92 -1.11
C GLY A 23 -15.27 9.70 -1.35
N VAL A 24 -14.89 8.95 -2.39
CA VAL A 24 -13.47 8.67 -2.68
C VAL A 24 -12.69 9.93 -3.08
N ASP A 25 -13.34 10.86 -3.77
CA ASP A 25 -12.79 12.17 -4.13
C ASP A 25 -12.50 13.01 -2.88
N GLU A 26 -13.46 13.11 -1.96
CA GLU A 26 -13.27 13.80 -0.66
C GLU A 26 -12.17 13.11 0.18
N LEU A 27 -12.15 11.77 0.19
CA LEU A 27 -11.11 11.00 0.87
C LEU A 27 -9.72 11.34 0.33
N LEU A 28 -9.53 11.39 -1.00
CA LEU A 28 -8.22 11.60 -1.63
C LEU A 28 -7.79 13.06 -1.68
N LEU A 29 -8.73 14.01 -1.78
CA LEU A 29 -8.43 15.42 -1.99
C LEU A 29 -8.39 16.21 -0.67
N ASP A 30 -9.19 15.82 0.32
CA ASP A 30 -9.40 16.61 1.53
C ASP A 30 -8.98 15.90 2.83
N LEU A 31 -9.10 14.57 2.91
CA LEU A 31 -8.94 13.85 4.19
C LEU A 31 -7.62 13.07 4.30
N LEU A 32 -7.19 12.42 3.22
CA LEU A 32 -6.06 11.50 3.21
C LEU A 32 -5.05 11.88 2.12
N SER A 33 -3.78 11.97 2.48
CA SER A 33 -2.70 11.85 1.50
C SER A 33 -2.49 10.37 1.21
N LEU A 34 -2.94 9.88 0.05
CA LEU A 34 -2.66 8.52 -0.41
C LEU A 34 -1.41 8.54 -1.29
N ASP A 35 -0.25 8.33 -0.66
CA ASP A 35 1.05 8.58 -1.29
C ASP A 35 1.55 7.37 -2.11
N TYR A 36 0.99 6.19 -1.84
CA TYR A 36 1.30 4.94 -2.53
C TYR A 36 0.06 4.04 -2.58
N HIS A 37 -0.35 3.65 -3.78
CA HIS A 37 -1.42 2.68 -4.05
C HIS A 37 -1.33 2.25 -5.52
N GLU A 38 -0.94 0.99 -5.78
CA GLU A 38 -0.53 0.53 -7.12
C GLU A 38 -1.65 0.67 -8.18
N THR A 39 -2.91 0.48 -7.78
CA THR A 39 -4.08 0.51 -8.68
C THR A 39 -4.43 1.90 -9.21
N ILE A 40 -4.28 2.97 -8.40
CA ILE A 40 -4.78 4.32 -8.74
C ILE A 40 -3.70 5.41 -8.80
N MET A 41 -2.45 5.08 -8.45
CA MET A 41 -1.35 6.04 -8.54
C MET A 41 -0.89 6.27 -9.99
N ALA A 42 -0.49 7.50 -10.31
CA ALA A 42 0.06 7.84 -11.62
C ALA A 42 1.47 7.27 -11.93
N PRO A 43 2.43 7.20 -10.97
CA PRO A 43 3.76 6.67 -11.26
C PRO A 43 3.76 5.16 -11.44
N ALA A 44 4.66 4.66 -12.31
CA ALA A 44 4.89 3.24 -12.54
C ALA A 44 6.39 2.89 -12.42
N GLY A 45 6.69 1.61 -12.21
CA GLY A 45 8.06 1.07 -12.22
C GLY A 45 8.95 1.71 -11.16
N GLU A 46 10.07 2.32 -11.57
CA GLU A 46 11.01 2.95 -10.63
C GLU A 46 10.43 4.16 -9.90
N MET A 47 9.50 4.88 -10.53
CA MET A 47 8.88 6.04 -9.89
C MET A 47 7.95 5.62 -8.75
N THR A 48 7.33 4.45 -8.86
CA THR A 48 6.52 3.85 -7.78
C THR A 48 7.35 3.56 -6.53
N GLU A 49 8.55 3.01 -6.69
CA GLU A 49 9.47 2.79 -5.57
C GLU A 49 9.90 4.09 -4.89
N ARG A 50 10.09 5.17 -5.68
CA ARG A 50 10.39 6.48 -5.12
C ARG A 50 9.24 7.00 -4.27
N SER A 51 8.00 6.89 -4.75
CA SER A 51 6.82 7.26 -3.96
C SER A 51 6.76 6.50 -2.62
N LEU A 52 7.02 5.19 -2.63
CA LEU A 52 7.04 4.37 -1.40
C LEU A 52 8.15 4.83 -0.45
N SER A 53 9.39 4.88 -0.94
CA SER A 53 10.59 5.21 -0.17
C SER A 53 10.55 6.65 0.38
N ASP A 54 10.12 7.61 -0.44
CA ASP A 54 10.00 9.02 -0.03
C ASP A 54 8.96 9.16 1.08
N THR A 55 7.82 8.47 0.96
CA THR A 55 6.78 8.49 2.00
C THR A 55 7.29 7.92 3.30
N MET A 56 7.95 6.76 3.26
CA MET A 56 8.52 6.12 4.44
C MET A 56 9.60 6.97 5.11
N THR A 57 10.43 7.66 4.30
CA THR A 57 11.53 8.49 4.79
C THR A 57 11.03 9.83 5.36
N ARG A 58 10.00 10.42 4.75
CA ARG A 58 9.45 11.72 5.16
C ARG A 58 8.52 11.61 6.37
N PHE A 59 7.84 10.49 6.54
CA PHE A 59 6.82 10.30 7.58
C PHE A 59 7.08 9.08 8.49
N PRO A 60 8.31 8.86 9.01
CA PRO A 60 8.62 7.68 9.81
C PRO A 60 7.75 7.65 11.07
N GLY A 61 7.10 6.53 11.35
CA GLY A 61 6.20 6.34 12.50
C GLY A 61 4.90 7.15 12.43
N GLN A 62 4.60 7.80 11.30
CA GLN A 62 3.44 8.70 11.14
C GLN A 62 2.45 8.23 10.08
N TYR A 63 2.90 7.48 9.06
CA TYR A 63 1.98 6.97 8.04
C TYR A 63 1.18 5.76 8.55
N ILE A 64 -0.05 5.63 8.04
CA ILE A 64 -0.84 4.41 8.15
C ILE A 64 -0.45 3.51 6.96
N CYS A 65 -0.20 2.23 7.26
CA CYS A 65 -0.02 1.18 6.26
C CYS A 65 -1.30 0.35 6.15
N VAL A 66 -1.88 0.29 4.96
CA VAL A 66 -2.97 -0.62 4.62
C VAL A 66 -2.35 -1.78 3.85
N VAL A 67 -2.73 -3.00 4.18
CA VAL A 67 -2.32 -4.22 3.47
C VAL A 67 -3.57 -4.87 2.92
N GLU A 68 -3.69 -4.91 1.60
CA GLU A 68 -4.72 -5.63 0.87
C GLU A 68 -4.17 -6.96 0.33
N GLY A 69 -4.94 -8.02 0.52
CA GLY A 69 -4.56 -9.37 0.11
C GLY A 69 -3.63 -10.12 1.09
N SER A 70 -3.45 -11.41 0.82
CA SER A 70 -2.66 -12.28 1.70
C SER A 70 -1.15 -12.22 1.43
N ILE A 71 -0.34 -12.51 2.45
CA ILE A 71 1.12 -12.52 2.36
C ILE A 71 1.61 -13.99 2.29
N PRO A 72 2.09 -14.47 1.13
CA PRO A 72 2.57 -15.84 1.00
C PRO A 72 3.90 -16.02 1.73
N THR A 73 3.98 -17.07 2.54
CA THR A 73 5.20 -17.46 3.26
C THR A 73 5.78 -18.80 2.78
N ALA A 74 4.98 -19.60 2.07
CA ALA A 74 5.43 -20.85 1.45
C ALA A 74 6.46 -20.60 0.35
N ALA A 75 7.29 -21.61 0.06
CA ALA A 75 8.36 -21.55 -0.95
C ALA A 75 9.26 -20.30 -0.79
N SER A 76 9.56 -19.93 0.46
CA SER A 76 10.34 -18.72 0.78
C SER A 76 9.69 -17.41 0.30
N GLY A 77 8.36 -17.39 0.13
CA GLY A 77 7.58 -16.19 -0.21
C GLY A 77 7.58 -15.81 -1.69
N ILE A 78 8.07 -16.66 -2.59
CA ILE A 78 8.20 -16.32 -4.03
C ILE A 78 6.87 -16.26 -4.80
N HIS A 79 5.76 -16.65 -4.17
CA HIS A 79 4.44 -16.64 -4.83
C HIS A 79 3.87 -15.23 -5.07
N CYS A 80 4.41 -14.21 -4.38
CA CYS A 80 4.11 -12.81 -4.66
C CYS A 80 5.43 -12.02 -4.57
N MET A 81 5.88 -11.51 -5.71
CA MET A 81 7.11 -10.74 -5.82
C MET A 81 6.85 -9.42 -6.54
N ILE A 82 7.26 -8.32 -5.92
CA ILE A 82 7.17 -6.96 -6.46
C ILE A 82 8.60 -6.43 -6.57
N ARG A 83 8.99 -6.06 -7.78
CA ARG A 83 10.37 -5.62 -8.12
C ARG A 83 11.48 -6.52 -7.56
N GLY A 84 11.30 -7.84 -7.63
CA GLY A 84 12.29 -8.81 -7.18
C GLY A 84 12.35 -9.02 -5.67
N ARG A 85 11.45 -8.41 -4.90
CA ARG A 85 11.31 -8.57 -3.46
C ARG A 85 10.05 -9.35 -3.13
N THR A 86 10.09 -10.20 -2.11
CA THR A 86 8.87 -10.93 -1.68
C THR A 86 7.91 -9.97 -0.98
N ALA A 87 6.60 -10.20 -1.13
CA ALA A 87 5.56 -9.49 -0.39
C ALA A 87 5.85 -9.46 1.12
N LEU A 88 6.29 -10.59 1.69
CA LEU A 88 6.69 -10.68 3.09
C LEU A 88 7.80 -9.70 3.46
N SER A 89 8.84 -9.57 2.62
CA SER A 89 9.95 -8.65 2.88
C SER A 89 9.53 -7.18 2.80
N ILE A 90 8.60 -6.85 1.90
CA ILE A 90 8.05 -5.50 1.74
C ILE A 90 7.16 -5.17 2.95
N ALA A 91 6.23 -6.07 3.29
CA ALA A 91 5.36 -5.91 4.45
C ALA A 91 6.15 -5.70 5.75
N GLN A 92 7.21 -6.50 5.97
CA GLN A 92 8.07 -6.38 7.15
C GLN A 92 8.85 -5.06 7.22
N GLU A 93 9.19 -4.47 6.08
CA GLU A 93 9.88 -3.17 6.01
C GLU A 93 8.89 -2.02 6.26
N VAL A 94 7.77 -2.01 5.54
CA VAL A 94 6.79 -0.92 5.56
C VAL A 94 5.98 -0.93 6.86
N CYS A 95 5.44 -2.08 7.28
CA CYS A 95 4.58 -2.14 8.47
C CYS A 95 5.36 -1.83 9.76
N ARG A 96 6.66 -2.14 9.81
CA ARG A 96 7.49 -1.91 11.01
C ARG A 96 7.58 -0.44 11.42
N ASN A 97 7.56 0.45 10.43
CA ASN A 97 7.74 1.89 10.64
C ASN A 97 6.43 2.68 10.49
N ALA A 98 5.28 1.99 10.38
CA ALA A 98 3.97 2.61 10.32
C ALA A 98 3.50 3.03 11.73
N ALA A 99 2.70 4.10 11.80
CA ALA A 99 1.99 4.48 13.02
C ALA A 99 0.93 3.45 13.41
N ALA A 100 0.27 2.90 12.40
CA ALA A 100 -0.73 1.85 12.51
C ALA A 100 -0.75 1.03 11.21
N THR A 101 -1.17 -0.23 11.33
CA THR A 101 -1.40 -1.13 10.20
C THR A 101 -2.85 -1.59 10.17
N ILE A 102 -3.47 -1.57 8.99
CA ILE A 102 -4.83 -2.07 8.72
C ILE A 102 -4.69 -3.23 7.73
N ALA A 103 -5.41 -4.32 7.99
CA ALA A 103 -5.43 -5.53 7.17
C ALA A 103 -6.87 -6.02 7.02
#